data_AF-A0A7S1QH58-F1
#
_entry.id   AF-A0A7S1QH58-F1
#
_cell.length_a   1.000
_cell.length_b   1.000
_cell.length_c   1.000
_cell.angle_alpha   90.00
_cell.angle_beta   90.00
_cell.angle_gamma   90.00
#
_symmetry.space_group_name_H-M   'P 1'
#
loop_
_entity.id
_entity.type
_entity.pdbx_description
1 polymer ?
#
loop_
_entity_poly.entity_id
_entity_poly.type
_entity_poly.pdbx_seq_one_letter_code
_entity_poly.pdbx_strand_id
1 'polypeptide(L)'
;EIPWNIFSPKAPYQGKVVANHKQPHTLTETTGDPNWETTHVTFDHGGKVPYLEGQSIGIIAPGPDKKGETPARIRLYSIASSAVGDDESSDTVSLCVKRVVEVDGDNANREVGEDKPDKAGTCYPDNKVYRGVCSNHICDM
;
A
#
# COMPACT_ATOMS: atom_id res chain seq x y z
N GLU A 1 -24.49 -5.49 12.47
CA GLU A 1 -23.61 -4.78 13.43
C GLU A 1 -22.41 -4.23 12.66
N ILE A 2 -21.88 -3.06 13.01
CA ILE A 2 -20.78 -2.44 12.26
C ILE A 2 -19.45 -3.00 12.82
N PRO A 3 -18.64 -3.71 12.01
CA PRO A 3 -17.37 -4.26 12.47
C PRO A 3 -16.35 -3.13 12.71
N TRP A 4 -15.68 -3.13 13.86
CA TRP A 4 -14.63 -2.15 14.17
C TRP A 4 -13.50 -2.78 14.98
N ASN A 5 -12.24 -2.45 14.64
CA ASN A 5 -11.03 -2.90 15.35
C ASN A 5 -10.95 -4.42 15.63
N ILE A 6 -11.38 -5.27 14.68
CA ILE A 6 -11.33 -6.74 14.80
C ILE A 6 -9.88 -7.24 15.01
N PHE A 7 -8.94 -6.59 14.32
CA PHE A 7 -7.51 -6.84 14.45
C PHE A 7 -6.80 -5.60 14.99
N SER A 8 -5.73 -5.82 15.76
CA SER A 8 -4.93 -4.75 16.34
C SER A 8 -3.54 -4.73 15.74
N PRO A 9 -2.79 -3.61 15.83
CA PRO A 9 -1.41 -3.58 15.35
C PRO A 9 -0.48 -4.60 16.00
N LYS A 10 -0.81 -5.08 17.21
CA LYS A 10 -0.04 -6.10 17.95
C LYS A 10 -0.38 -7.54 17.53
N ALA A 11 -1.54 -7.73 16.93
CA ALA A 11 -2.03 -9.02 16.44
C ALA A 11 -2.76 -8.79 15.10
N PRO A 12 -2.02 -8.41 14.04
CA PRO A 12 -2.62 -8.15 12.74
C PRO A 12 -3.05 -9.45 12.07
N TYR A 13 -4.05 -9.36 11.20
CA TYR A 13 -4.37 -10.44 10.28
C TYR A 13 -3.35 -10.49 9.15
N GLN A 14 -2.91 -11.69 8.78
CA GLN A 14 -2.03 -11.92 7.63
C GLN A 14 -2.87 -12.33 6.43
N GLY A 15 -3.24 -11.35 5.61
CA GLY A 15 -3.88 -11.59 4.31
C GLY A 15 -2.87 -11.99 3.24
N LYS A 16 -3.37 -12.54 2.14
CA LYS A 16 -2.56 -12.93 0.98
C LYS A 16 -2.90 -12.03 -0.21
N VAL A 17 -1.89 -11.48 -0.87
CA VAL A 17 -2.10 -10.78 -2.14
C VAL A 17 -2.55 -11.78 -3.20
N VAL A 18 -3.64 -11.46 -3.89
CA VAL A 18 -4.20 -12.27 -4.98
C VAL A 18 -4.35 -11.43 -6.24
N ALA A 19 -4.57 -12.08 -7.37
CA ALA A 19 -4.83 -11.37 -8.62
C ALA A 19 -6.10 -10.52 -8.49
N ASN A 20 -6.03 -9.28 -8.96
CA ASN A 20 -7.20 -8.40 -9.04
C ASN A 20 -8.25 -9.02 -9.97
N HIS A 21 -9.53 -8.92 -9.58
CA HIS A 21 -10.61 -9.56 -10.34
C HIS A 21 -10.82 -8.96 -11.73
N LYS A 22 -10.94 -7.62 -11.82
CA LYS A 22 -11.18 -6.88 -13.08
C LYS A 22 -10.15 -5.78 -13.36
N GLN A 23 -9.65 -5.13 -12.31
CA GLN A 23 -8.75 -4.00 -12.45
C GLN A 23 -7.32 -4.46 -12.77
N PRO A 24 -6.57 -3.74 -13.61
CA PRO A 24 -5.13 -3.97 -13.72
C PRO A 24 -4.45 -3.64 -12.38
N HIS A 25 -3.20 -4.12 -12.19
CA HIS A 25 -2.41 -3.74 -11.02
C HIS A 25 -2.15 -2.22 -11.00
N THR A 26 -1.65 -1.67 -12.11
CA THR A 26 -1.41 -0.22 -12.24
C THR A 26 -2.59 0.44 -12.93
N LEU A 27 -3.19 1.44 -12.28
CA LEU A 27 -4.38 2.17 -12.74
C LEU A 27 -4.04 3.44 -13.54
N THR A 28 -2.81 3.93 -13.45
CA THR A 28 -2.35 5.15 -14.10
C THR A 28 -1.33 4.85 -15.20
N GLU A 29 -1.07 5.85 -16.03
CA GLU A 29 0.00 5.82 -17.02
C GLU A 29 1.17 6.70 -16.55
N THR A 30 2.36 6.42 -17.07
CA THR A 30 3.54 7.21 -16.70
C THR A 30 3.42 8.65 -17.17
N THR A 31 3.61 9.59 -16.25
CA THR A 31 3.63 11.03 -16.54
C THR A 31 5.04 11.60 -16.55
N GLY A 32 6.04 10.81 -16.15
CA GLY A 32 7.39 11.27 -15.82
C GLY A 32 7.54 11.78 -14.38
N ASP A 33 6.43 11.98 -13.65
CA ASP A 33 6.48 12.43 -12.26
C ASP A 33 6.95 11.31 -11.32
N PRO A 34 7.71 11.60 -10.25
CA PRO A 34 8.16 10.58 -9.30
C PRO A 34 7.03 9.75 -8.67
N ASN A 35 5.85 10.33 -8.48
CA ASN A 35 4.71 9.72 -7.82
C ASN A 35 3.58 9.30 -8.80
N TRP A 36 3.90 9.09 -10.08
CA TRP A 36 2.91 8.85 -11.14
C TRP A 36 2.02 7.61 -10.89
N GLU A 37 2.56 6.57 -10.23
CA GLU A 37 1.90 5.28 -10.10
C GLU A 37 0.80 5.28 -9.03
N THR A 38 -0.41 4.86 -9.43
CA THR A 38 -1.46 4.41 -8.52
C THR A 38 -1.81 2.96 -8.84
N THR A 39 -1.86 2.11 -7.83
CA THR A 39 -2.12 0.67 -7.99
C THR A 39 -3.44 0.25 -7.35
N HIS A 40 -4.10 -0.73 -7.94
CA HIS A 40 -5.16 -1.51 -7.31
C HIS A 40 -4.58 -2.82 -6.79
N VAL A 41 -4.79 -3.15 -5.52
CA VAL A 41 -4.26 -4.38 -4.92
C VAL A 41 -5.35 -5.08 -4.12
N THR A 42 -5.59 -6.34 -4.42
CA THR A 42 -6.57 -7.19 -3.72
C THR A 42 -5.89 -8.17 -2.76
N PHE A 43 -6.43 -8.27 -1.55
CA PHE A 43 -6.00 -9.20 -0.51
C PHE A 43 -7.12 -10.20 -0.22
N ASP A 44 -6.80 -11.49 -0.26
CA ASP A 44 -7.64 -12.55 0.28
C ASP A 44 -7.51 -12.58 1.81
N HIS A 45 -8.67 -12.51 2.47
CA HIS A 45 -8.84 -12.59 3.91
C HIS A 45 -9.76 -13.72 4.37
N GLY A 46 -10.21 -14.61 3.49
CA GLY A 46 -11.02 -15.80 3.81
C GLY A 46 -12.19 -15.53 4.78
N GLY A 47 -12.90 -14.42 4.56
CA GLY A 47 -14.04 -13.99 5.37
C GLY A 47 -13.70 -13.55 6.81
N LYS A 48 -12.43 -13.42 7.17
CA LYS A 48 -11.98 -13.07 8.53
C LYS A 48 -11.97 -11.57 8.83
N VAL A 49 -11.98 -10.73 7.80
CA VAL A 49 -11.97 -9.28 7.91
C VAL A 49 -13.29 -8.74 7.34
N PRO A 50 -14.46 -8.95 7.99
CA PRO A 50 -15.69 -8.33 7.53
C PRO A 50 -15.57 -6.80 7.68
N TYR A 51 -15.97 -6.07 6.64
CA TYR A 51 -15.98 -4.61 6.60
C TYR A 51 -17.25 -4.11 5.89
N LEU A 52 -17.48 -2.80 5.98
CA LEU A 52 -18.53 -2.09 5.25
C LEU A 52 -17.91 -0.99 4.38
N GLU A 53 -18.65 -0.58 3.35
CA GLU A 53 -18.27 0.53 2.50
C GLU A 53 -18.00 1.81 3.32
N GLY A 54 -16.96 2.54 2.96
CA GLY A 54 -16.53 3.75 3.66
C GLY A 54 -15.60 3.50 4.85
N GLN A 55 -15.33 2.24 5.21
CA GLN A 55 -14.31 1.92 6.21
C GLN A 55 -12.88 1.95 5.65
N SER A 56 -11.91 1.79 6.54
CA SER A 56 -10.48 1.73 6.22
C SER A 56 -9.86 0.53 6.92
N ILE A 57 -8.80 -0.01 6.32
CA ILE A 57 -7.92 -1.00 6.96
C ILE A 57 -6.54 -0.41 7.18
N GLY A 58 -5.84 -0.91 8.19
CA GLY A 58 -4.46 -0.54 8.45
C GLY A 58 -3.48 -1.58 7.93
N ILE A 59 -2.47 -1.11 7.21
CA ILE A 59 -1.37 -1.94 6.71
C ILE A 59 -0.10 -1.65 7.50
N ILE A 60 0.61 -2.73 7.86
CA ILE A 60 1.90 -2.71 8.55
C ILE A 60 2.93 -3.22 7.55
N ALA A 61 3.80 -2.33 7.08
CA ALA A 61 4.88 -2.68 6.17
C ALA A 61 6.09 -3.25 6.95
N PRO A 62 6.91 -4.11 6.32
CA PRO A 62 8.05 -4.75 6.99
C PRO A 62 9.08 -3.76 7.54
N GLY A 63 9.14 -2.53 7.02
CA GLY A 63 10.04 -1.49 7.51
C GLY A 63 11.48 -1.63 7.00
N PRO A 64 12.44 -0.91 7.61
CA PRO A 64 12.24 0.06 8.69
C PRO A 64 11.50 1.32 8.22
N ASP A 65 10.87 2.06 9.14
CA ASP A 65 10.44 3.43 8.86
C ASP A 65 11.57 4.47 9.07
N LYS A 66 11.28 5.75 8.81
CA LYS A 66 12.23 6.86 8.98
C LYS A 66 12.81 6.99 10.40
N LYS A 67 12.14 6.43 11.42
CA LYS A 67 12.59 6.44 12.81
C LYS A 67 13.33 5.16 13.18
N GLY A 68 13.53 4.25 12.22
CA GLY A 68 14.16 2.94 12.42
C GLY A 68 13.21 1.87 12.96
N GLU A 69 11.90 2.14 13.08
CA GLU A 69 10.96 1.16 13.63
C GLU A 69 10.71 0.01 12.63
N THR A 70 10.85 -1.23 13.12
CA THR A 70 10.67 -2.47 12.35
C THR A 70 9.77 -3.43 13.16
N PRO A 71 8.56 -3.76 12.69
CA PRO A 71 7.94 -3.29 11.45
C PRO A 71 7.58 -1.79 11.51
N ALA A 72 7.33 -1.19 10.34
CA ALA A 72 6.92 0.21 10.26
C ALA A 72 5.55 0.43 10.95
N ARG A 73 5.30 1.65 11.45
CA ARG A 73 3.97 1.99 12.01
C ARG A 73 2.85 1.78 11.00
N ILE A 74 1.68 1.39 11.51
CA ILE A 74 0.44 1.24 10.75
C ILE A 74 0.11 2.51 9.93
N ARG A 75 -0.26 2.32 8.66
CA ARG A 75 -0.86 3.36 7.79
C ARG A 75 -2.28 2.92 7.43
N LEU A 76 -3.22 3.85 7.51
CA LEU A 76 -4.62 3.60 7.17
C LEU A 76 -4.85 3.88 5.69
N TYR A 77 -5.56 2.97 5.03
CA TYR A 77 -6.01 3.09 3.65
C TYR A 77 -7.51 2.86 3.60
N SER A 78 -8.23 3.73 2.90
CA SER A 78 -9.64 3.53 2.62
C SER A 78 -9.83 2.27 1.76
N ILE A 79 -10.84 1.49 2.11
CA ILE A 79 -11.19 0.29 1.35
C ILE A 79 -11.80 0.71 0.02
N ALA A 80 -11.33 0.11 -1.08
CA ALA A 80 -11.74 0.43 -2.44
C ALA A 80 -12.82 -0.52 -2.99
N SER A 81 -13.09 -1.65 -2.32
CA SER A 81 -14.11 -2.64 -2.68
C SER A 81 -15.39 -2.48 -1.87
N SER A 82 -16.52 -2.98 -2.40
CA SER A 82 -17.74 -3.22 -1.61
C SER A 82 -17.54 -4.30 -0.55
N ALA A 83 -18.43 -4.42 0.43
CA ALA A 83 -18.35 -5.40 1.53
C ALA A 83 -18.21 -6.86 1.06
N VAL A 84 -18.67 -7.17 -0.16
CA VAL A 84 -18.55 -8.50 -0.78
C VAL A 84 -17.23 -8.71 -1.53
N GLY A 85 -16.30 -7.75 -1.51
CA GLY A 85 -15.09 -7.77 -2.32
C GLY A 85 -15.34 -7.43 -3.79
N ASP A 86 -14.28 -7.34 -4.60
CA ASP A 86 -14.39 -7.09 -6.04
C ASP A 86 -14.85 -8.33 -6.83
N ASP A 87 -14.64 -9.52 -6.26
CA ASP A 87 -15.01 -10.82 -6.81
C ASP A 87 -16.33 -11.36 -6.24
N GLU A 88 -17.02 -10.56 -5.42
CA GLU A 88 -18.32 -10.89 -4.80
C GLU A 88 -18.30 -12.11 -3.87
N SER A 89 -17.12 -12.60 -3.47
CA SER A 89 -16.94 -13.76 -2.59
C SER A 89 -17.16 -13.45 -1.11
N SER A 90 -17.08 -12.18 -0.71
CA SER A 90 -16.93 -11.74 0.70
C SER A 90 -15.65 -12.23 1.40
N ASP A 91 -14.69 -12.75 0.62
CA ASP A 91 -13.40 -13.22 1.11
C ASP A 91 -12.25 -12.27 0.76
N THR A 92 -12.49 -11.22 -0.02
CA THR A 92 -11.45 -10.29 -0.50
C THR A 92 -11.68 -8.85 -0.10
N VAL A 93 -10.59 -8.09 0.04
CA VAL A 93 -10.59 -6.64 0.23
C VAL A 93 -9.62 -5.98 -0.74
N SER A 94 -10.00 -4.88 -1.36
CA SER A 94 -9.17 -4.15 -2.31
C SER A 94 -8.77 -2.78 -1.80
N LEU A 95 -7.56 -2.35 -2.16
CA LEU A 95 -7.03 -1.01 -1.91
C LEU A 95 -6.65 -0.33 -3.22
N CYS A 96 -6.85 0.98 -3.27
CA CYS A 96 -6.32 1.86 -4.31
C CYS A 96 -5.24 2.76 -3.69
N VAL A 97 -3.98 2.59 -4.10
CA VAL A 97 -2.81 3.16 -3.41
C VAL A 97 -1.93 3.92 -4.39
N LYS A 98 -1.73 5.22 -4.14
CA LYS A 98 -0.73 6.04 -4.85
C LYS A 98 0.65 5.84 -4.24
N ARG A 99 1.64 5.54 -5.08
CA ARG A 99 3.03 5.47 -4.68
C ARG A 99 3.50 6.85 -4.22
N VAL A 100 4.15 6.89 -3.05
CA VAL A 100 4.71 8.14 -2.53
C VAL A 100 6.21 8.15 -2.81
N VAL A 101 6.60 9.03 -3.72
CA VAL A 101 7.99 9.38 -4.00
C VAL A 101 8.10 10.90 -4.01
N GLU A 102 9.10 11.42 -3.35
CA GLU A 102 9.44 12.84 -3.32
C GLU A 102 10.96 12.95 -3.54
N VAL A 103 11.35 13.83 -4.45
CA VAL A 103 12.74 14.02 -4.90
C VAL A 103 13.19 15.40 -4.44
N ASP A 104 14.38 15.47 -3.85
CA ASP A 104 14.99 16.68 -3.26
C ASP A 104 14.10 17.40 -2.24
N GLY A 105 13.26 16.64 -1.54
CA GLY A 105 12.42 17.14 -0.45
C GLY A 105 13.14 17.17 0.90
N ASP A 106 12.60 17.96 1.83
CA ASP A 106 13.16 18.13 3.19
C ASP A 106 13.16 16.83 4.03
N ASN A 107 12.36 15.85 3.61
CA ASN A 107 12.10 14.64 4.37
C ASN A 107 12.67 13.39 3.69
N ALA A 108 13.81 13.48 3.01
CA ALA A 108 14.44 12.31 2.39
C ALA A 108 14.65 11.16 3.41
N ASN A 109 14.47 9.91 2.97
CA ASN A 109 14.86 8.71 3.72
C ASN A 109 15.89 7.86 2.99
N ARG A 110 16.44 8.39 1.90
CA ARG A 110 17.56 7.86 1.15
C ARG A 110 18.44 9.01 0.71
N GLU A 111 19.73 8.86 0.95
CA GLU A 111 20.75 9.79 0.49
C GLU A 111 21.09 9.54 -0.99
N VAL A 112 21.87 10.45 -1.57
CA VAL A 112 22.36 10.33 -2.95
C VAL A 112 23.10 9.01 -3.13
N GLY A 113 22.75 8.26 -4.17
CA GLY A 113 23.28 6.93 -4.47
C GLY A 113 22.61 5.76 -3.74
N GLU A 114 21.69 6.00 -2.81
CA GLU A 114 21.00 4.95 -2.06
C GLU A 114 19.65 4.53 -2.66
N ASP A 115 19.06 5.35 -3.52
CA ASP A 115 17.79 5.03 -4.16
C ASP A 115 17.93 3.86 -5.14
N LYS A 116 16.93 2.97 -5.11
CA LYS A 116 16.89 1.76 -5.94
C LYS A 116 15.62 1.81 -6.81
N PRO A 117 15.67 1.23 -8.02
CA PRO A 117 14.49 1.11 -8.86
C PRO A 117 13.34 0.38 -8.14
N ASP A 118 12.14 0.89 -8.28
CA ASP A 118 10.90 0.21 -7.86
C ASP A 118 10.19 -0.48 -9.04
N LYS A 119 9.06 -1.16 -8.79
CA LYS A 119 8.29 -1.80 -9.87
C LYS A 119 7.63 -0.79 -10.83
N ALA A 120 7.54 0.49 -10.45
CA ALA A 120 7.08 1.57 -11.31
C ALA A 120 8.18 2.07 -12.28
N GLY A 121 9.40 1.52 -12.21
CA GLY A 121 10.52 1.93 -13.04
C GLY A 121 11.12 3.28 -12.66
N THR A 122 10.81 3.82 -11.48
CA THR A 122 11.35 5.10 -11.02
C THR A 122 12.63 4.89 -10.21
N CYS A 123 13.66 5.69 -10.48
CA CYS A 123 14.93 5.66 -9.76
C CYS A 123 15.62 7.02 -9.88
N TYR A 124 16.10 7.58 -8.77
CA TYR A 124 16.74 8.90 -8.74
C TYR A 124 18.09 8.82 -7.99
N PRO A 125 19.14 8.26 -8.61
CA PRO A 125 20.41 8.01 -7.94
C PRO A 125 21.18 9.30 -7.61
N ASP A 126 20.93 10.38 -8.34
CA ASP A 126 21.63 11.66 -8.18
C ASP A 126 20.94 12.63 -7.20
N ASN A 127 19.84 12.20 -6.58
CA ASN A 127 18.99 13.03 -5.74
C ASN A 127 18.84 12.45 -4.34
N LYS A 128 18.44 13.29 -3.40
CA LYS A 128 17.90 12.79 -2.14
C LYS A 128 16.45 12.38 -2.37
N VAL A 129 16.05 11.21 -1.87
CA VAL A 129 14.72 10.67 -2.16
C VAL A 129 14.00 10.30 -0.88
N TYR A 130 12.73 10.67 -0.81
CA TYR A 130 11.80 10.05 0.11
C TYR A 130 10.90 9.06 -0.63
N ARG A 131 10.92 7.80 -0.17
CA ARG A 131 9.88 6.82 -0.53
C ARG A 131 9.04 6.45 0.68
N GLY A 132 7.73 6.61 0.55
CA GLY A 132 6.77 6.18 1.56
C GLY A 132 6.83 4.67 1.72
N VAL A 133 7.27 4.20 2.90
CA VAL A 133 7.55 2.78 3.17
C VAL A 133 6.33 1.89 2.88
N CYS A 134 5.15 2.27 3.40
CA CYS A 134 3.94 1.45 3.24
C CYS A 134 3.34 1.54 1.83
N SER A 135 3.26 2.72 1.23
CA SER A 135 2.72 2.86 -0.12
C SER A 135 3.58 2.17 -1.16
N ASN A 136 4.91 2.31 -1.11
CA ASN A 136 5.80 1.60 -2.04
C ASN A 136 5.71 0.08 -1.81
N HIS A 137 5.66 -0.37 -0.56
CA HIS A 137 5.48 -1.79 -0.27
C HIS A 137 4.21 -2.36 -0.90
N ILE A 138 3.08 -1.67 -0.81
CA ILE A 138 1.81 -2.12 -1.41
C ILE A 138 1.86 -2.06 -2.94
N CYS A 139 2.37 -0.97 -3.52
CA CYS A 139 2.47 -0.84 -4.97
C CYS A 139 3.43 -1.86 -5.59
N ASP A 140 4.43 -2.34 -4.84
CA ASP A 140 5.37 -3.37 -5.25
C ASP A 140 4.87 -4.81 -5.02
N MET A 141 3.62 -5.03 -4.58
CA MET A 141 3.07 -6.39 -4.38
C MET A 141 2.82 -7.16 -5.69
#